data_AF-A0A958U3M2-F1
#
_entry.id   AF-A0A958U3M2-F1
#
_cell.length_a   1.000
_cell.length_b   1.000
_cell.length_c   1.000
_cell.angle_alpha   90.00
_cell.angle_beta   90.00
_cell.angle_gamma   90.00
#
_symmetry.space_group_name_H-M   'P 1'
#
loop_
_entity.id
_entity.type
_entity.pdbx_description
1 polymer ?
#
loop_
_entity_poly.entity_id
_entity_poly.type
_entity_poly.pdbx_seq_one_letter_code
_entity_poly.pdbx_strand_id
1 'polypeptide(L)' 'NGNILEAGDTVVLIKDLKVKGTSMVAKQGTAVRRISLDHENSTYIEGKVDGQQIVIITDYVKKI' A
#
# COMPACT_ATOMS: atom_id res chain seq x y z
N ASN A 1 -10.10 9.89 -0.36
CA ASN A 1 -8.90 10.49 0.28
C ASN A 1 -8.01 11.09 -0.81
N GLY A 2 -8.36 12.27 -1.31
CA GLY A 2 -7.80 12.88 -2.54
C GLY A 2 -6.38 13.44 -2.42
N ASN A 3 -5.49 12.76 -1.70
CA ASN A 3 -4.08 13.14 -1.63
C ASN A 3 -3.31 12.40 -2.72
N ILE A 4 -2.49 13.13 -3.46
CA ILE A 4 -1.56 12.56 -4.42
C ILE A 4 -0.51 11.75 -3.64
N LEU A 5 -0.37 10.48 -4.00
CA LEU A 5 0.68 9.62 -3.49
C LEU A 5 1.92 9.81 -4.36
N GLU A 6 3.08 9.78 -3.73
CA GLU A 6 4.37 9.90 -4.39
C GLU A 6 5.26 8.71 -4.06
N ALA A 7 6.18 8.38 -4.96
CA ALA A 7 7.16 7.33 -4.70
C ALA A 7 8.01 7.72 -3.48
N GLY A 8 8.20 6.77 -2.56
CA GLY A 8 8.88 6.98 -1.28
C GLY A 8 7.97 7.31 -0.11
N ASP A 9 6.68 7.61 -0.35
CA ASP A 9 5.73 7.92 0.73
C ASP A 9 5.51 6.74 1.69
N THR A 10 4.94 7.06 2.85
CA THR A 10 4.37 6.09 3.77
C THR A 10 2.86 6.27 3.85
N VAL A 11 2.14 5.17 3.72
CA VAL A 11 0.68 5.14 3.80
C VAL A 11 0.21 4.14 4.85
N VAL A 12 -1.04 4.27 5.27
CA VAL A 12 -1.70 3.36 6.22
C VAL A 12 -2.91 2.74 5.57
N LEU A 13 -3.10 1.44 5.81
CA LEU A 13 -4.31 0.73 5.38
C LEU A 13 -5.53 1.21 6.15
N ILE A 14 -6.59 1.59 5.44
CA ILE A 14 -7.86 1.99 6.05
C ILE A 14 -8.80 0.82 6.33
N LYS A 15 -8.45 -0.39 5.87
CA LYS A 15 -9.16 -1.64 6.14
C LYS A 15 -8.23 -2.85 6.00
N ASP A 16 -8.68 -4.00 6.46
CA ASP A 16 -8.00 -5.27 6.22
C ASP A 16 -7.94 -5.59 4.72
N LEU A 17 -6.76 -5.97 4.24
CA LEU A 17 -6.52 -6.27 2.84
C LEU A 17 -5.68 -7.54 2.70
N LYS A 18 -6.12 -8.46 1.85
CA LYS A 18 -5.26 -9.57 1.41
C LYS A 18 -4.20 -9.01 0.47
N VAL A 19 -2.94 -9.29 0.77
CA VAL A 19 -1.82 -8.87 -0.07
C VAL A 19 -1.78 -9.71 -1.34
N LYS A 20 -1.73 -9.05 -2.50
CA LYS A 20 -1.66 -9.73 -3.78
C LYS A 20 -0.34 -10.51 -3.89
N GLY A 21 -0.42 -11.76 -4.34
CA GLY A 21 0.74 -12.64 -4.47
C GLY A 21 1.19 -13.33 -3.18
N THR A 22 0.49 -13.17 -2.07
CA THR A 22 0.82 -13.86 -0.80
C THR A 22 -0.44 -14.41 -0.10
N SER A 23 -0.25 -15.26 0.92
CA SER A 23 -1.29 -15.68 1.85
C SER A 23 -1.51 -14.68 3.01
N MET A 24 -0.71 -13.60 3.07
CA MET A 24 -0.75 -12.63 4.16
C MET A 24 -1.96 -11.70 4.04
N VAL A 25 -2.59 -11.42 5.19
CA VAL A 25 -3.60 -10.38 5.33
C VAL A 25 -2.98 -9.23 6.12
N ALA A 26 -2.82 -8.09 5.47
CA ALA A 26 -2.38 -6.86 6.13
C ALA A 26 -3.60 -6.21 6.80
N LYS A 27 -3.44 -5.83 8.07
CA LYS A 27 -4.55 -5.36 8.91
C LYS A 27 -4.77 -3.86 8.74
N GLN A 28 -5.99 -3.41 9.01
CA GLN A 28 -6.27 -1.99 9.14
C GLN A 28 -5.28 -1.34 10.12
N GLY A 29 -4.75 -0.17 9.77
CA GLY A 29 -3.74 0.52 10.57
C GLY A 29 -2.30 0.08 10.28
N THR A 30 -2.08 -1.00 9.52
CA THR A 30 -0.72 -1.38 9.10
C THR A 30 -0.12 -0.27 8.22
N ALA A 31 1.09 0.17 8.60
CA ALA A 31 1.86 1.13 7.84
C ALA A 31 2.63 0.43 6.70
N VAL A 32 2.50 0.95 5.51
CA VAL A 32 3.17 0.49 4.29
C VAL A 32 4.16 1.58 3.90
N ARG A 33 5.44 1.28 4.04
CA ARG A 33 6.53 2.25 3.89
C ARG A 33 7.19 2.13 2.53
N ARG A 34 7.80 3.24 2.08
CA ARG A 34 8.57 3.32 0.84
C ARG A 34 7.75 2.82 -0.34
N ILE A 35 6.57 3.40 -0.53
CA ILE A 35 5.70 2.96 -1.62
C ILE A 35 6.31 3.31 -2.97
N SER A 36 6.06 2.47 -3.97
CA SER A 36 6.33 2.75 -5.37
C SER A 36 5.01 2.74 -6.12
N LEU A 37 4.87 3.71 -7.03
CA LEU A 37 3.71 3.83 -7.90
C LEU A 37 3.98 3.08 -9.19
N ASP A 38 2.98 2.35 -9.66
CA ASP A 38 2.99 1.82 -11.01
C ASP A 38 2.42 2.90 -11.95
N HIS A 39 3.26 3.40 -12.86
CA HIS A 39 2.89 4.46 -13.81
C HIS A 39 1.90 3.99 -14.88
N GLU A 40 1.82 2.68 -15.12
CA GLU A 40 0.90 2.07 -16.08
C GLU A 40 -0.38 1.55 -15.39
N ASN A 41 -0.35 1.39 -14.06
CA ASN A 41 -1.47 0.86 -13.29
C ASN A 41 -1.67 1.54 -11.92
N SER A 42 -2.42 2.65 -11.91
CA SER A 42 -2.75 3.38 -10.69
C SER A 42 -3.61 2.62 -9.67
N THR A 43 -4.15 1.45 -10.03
CA THR A 43 -4.96 0.61 -9.13
C THR A 43 -4.12 0.02 -8.02
N TYR A 44 -2.84 -0.23 -8.28
CA TYR A 44 -1.94 -0.91 -7.34
C TYR A 44 -0.72 -0.04 -7.01
N ILE A 45 -0.23 -0.24 -5.80
CA ILE A 45 1.06 0.29 -5.35
C ILE A 45 1.85 -0.83 -4.69
N GLU A 46 3.16 -0.74 -4.81
CA GLU A 46 4.09 -1.59 -4.09
C GLU A 46 4.56 -0.89 -2.83
N GLY A 47 4.92 -1.64 -1.80
CA GLY A 47 5.54 -1.08 -0.61
C GLY A 47 6.08 -2.16 0.32
N LYS A 48 6.54 -1.75 1.50
CA LYS A 48 7.09 -2.66 2.49
C LYS A 48 6.30 -2.66 3.79
N VAL A 49 5.98 -3.86 4.26
CA VAL A 49 5.41 -4.15 5.59
C VAL A 49 6.36 -5.13 6.27
N ASP A 50 6.84 -4.78 7.48
CA ASP A 50 7.76 -5.61 8.27
C ASP A 50 8.98 -6.14 7.49
N GLY A 51 9.49 -5.32 6.56
CA GLY A 51 10.64 -5.67 5.70
C GLY A 51 10.29 -6.49 4.45
N GLN A 52 9.08 -7.03 4.36
CA GLN A 52 8.60 -7.78 3.20
C GLN A 52 7.97 -6.84 2.16
N GLN A 53 8.31 -7.04 0.88
CA GLN A 53 7.70 -6.31 -0.24
C GLN A 53 6.32 -6.90 -0.55
N ILE A 54 5.34 -6.02 -0.72
CA ILE A 54 3.93 -6.36 -0.95
C ILE A 54 3.32 -5.46 -2.02
N VAL A 55 2.29 -5.99 -2.68
CA VAL A 55 1.46 -5.26 -3.65
C VAL A 55 0.05 -5.11 -3.08
N ILE A 56 -0.46 -3.87 -3.02
CA ILE A 56 -1.77 -3.52 -2.45
C ILE A 56 -2.55 -2.58 -3.35
N ILE A 57 -3.85 -2.43 -3.11
CA ILE A 57 -4.73 -1.55 -3.89
C ILE A 57 -4.71 -0.13 -3.30
N THR A 58 -4.56 0.86 -4.17
CA THR A 58 -4.43 2.28 -3.83
C THR A 58 -5.69 2.85 -3.15
N ASP A 59 -6.89 2.37 -3.51
CA ASP A 59 -8.16 2.87 -2.95
C ASP A 59 -8.30 2.66 -1.44
N TYR A 60 -7.51 1.75 -0.87
CA TYR A 60 -7.59 1.35 0.54
C TYR A 60 -6.41 1.84 1.36
N VAL A 61 -5.75 2.90 0.90
CA VAL A 61 -4.68 3.56 1.66
C VAL A 61 -5.01 5.01 2.00
N LYS A 62 -4.33 5.52 3.02
CA LYS A 62 -4.30 6.93 3.39
C LYS A 62 -2.85 7.35 3.64
N LYS A 63 -2.41 8.45 3.03
CA LYS A 63 -1.09 9.05 3.31
C LYS A 63 -1.01 9.47 4.80
N ILE A 64 0.10 9.13 5.46
CA ILE A 64 0.44 9.65 6.80
C ILE A 64 0.90 11.09 6.67
#